data_AF-A0A383ER88-F1
#
_entry.id   AF-A0A383ER88-F1
#
_cell.length_a   1.000
_cell.length_b   1.000
_cell.length_c   1.000
_cell.angle_alpha   90.00
_cell.angle_beta   90.00
_cell.angle_gamma   90.00
#
_symmetry.space_group_name_H-M   'P 1'
#
loop_
_entity.id
_entity.type
_entity.pdbx_description
1 polymer ?
#
loop_
_entity_poly.entity_id
_entity_poly.type
_entity_poly.pdbx_seq_one_letter_code
_entity_poly.pdbx_strand_id
1 'polypeptide(L)'
;MNNKEEQKEEMITLTEAAAIAGVSTGIFALYVQFSPKMGNVWIRKDDEGEDVFVPKNLLNLMVEPFTNKQFWYPQNLDMNWLFLTASALGLYTGAKAVKNNISK
;
A
#
# COMPACT_ATOMS: atom_id res chain seq x y z
N MET A 1 -15.70 5.54 -39.28
CA MET A 1 -14.71 6.35 -38.53
C MET A 1 -15.37 6.76 -37.22
N ASN A 2 -14.84 6.63 -36.01
CA ASN A 2 -13.76 5.82 -35.45
C ASN A 2 -14.01 5.84 -33.91
N ASN A 3 -15.04 5.15 -33.43
CA ASN A 3 -15.36 5.07 -31.98
C ASN A 3 -14.35 4.23 -31.17
N LYS A 4 -13.17 3.94 -31.72
CA LYS A 4 -12.09 3.20 -31.05
C LYS A 4 -11.01 4.10 -30.45
N GLU A 5 -11.07 5.41 -30.67
CA GLU A 5 -10.02 6.34 -30.24
C GLU A 5 -10.30 7.06 -28.91
N GLU A 6 -11.55 7.12 -28.46
CA GLU A 6 -11.90 7.85 -27.21
C GLU A 6 -11.77 7.02 -25.93
N GLN A 7 -11.58 5.71 -26.05
CA GLN A 7 -11.25 4.84 -24.90
C GLN A 7 -9.84 4.29 -25.03
N LYS A 8 -8.87 5.18 -25.25
CA LYS A 8 -7.53 4.94 -24.71
C LYS A 8 -7.68 5.14 -23.20
N GLU A 9 -8.27 4.17 -22.51
CA GLU A 9 -8.19 4.08 -21.05
C GLU A 9 -6.75 4.40 -20.67
N GLU A 10 -6.54 5.33 -19.74
CA GLU A 10 -5.22 5.64 -19.18
C GLU A 10 -4.68 4.39 -18.48
N MET A 11 -4.23 3.42 -19.26
CA MET A 11 -3.62 2.18 -18.81
C MET A 11 -2.20 2.51 -18.43
N ILE A 12 -1.92 2.42 -17.13
CA ILE A 12 -0.55 2.50 -16.61
C ILE A 12 0.23 1.24 -17.02
N THR A 13 1.52 1.41 -17.27
CA THR A 13 2.41 0.27 -17.55
C THR A 13 2.59 -0.61 -16.30
N LEU A 14 2.96 -1.88 -16.50
CA LEU A 14 3.26 -2.78 -15.38
C LEU A 14 4.37 -2.23 -14.47
N THR A 15 5.36 -1.55 -15.04
CA THR A 15 6.46 -0.92 -14.29
C THR A 15 5.95 0.22 -13.41
N GLU A 16 5.04 1.05 -13.92
CA GLU A 16 4.44 2.14 -13.15
C GLU A 16 3.54 1.59 -12.04
N ALA A 17 2.73 0.57 -12.34
CA ALA A 17 1.92 -0.12 -11.34
C ALA A 17 2.79 -0.71 -10.22
N ALA A 18 3.91 -1.36 -10.56
CA ALA A 18 4.86 -1.90 -9.60
C ALA A 18 5.54 -0.81 -8.75
N ALA A 19 5.91 0.32 -9.36
CA ALA A 19 6.50 1.45 -8.65
C ALA A 19 5.52 2.06 -7.64
N ILE A 20 4.27 2.28 -8.06
CA ILE A 20 3.21 2.79 -7.18
C ILE A 20 2.97 1.80 -6.03
N ALA A 21 2.80 0.51 -6.33
CA ALA A 21 2.59 -0.52 -5.31
C ALA A 21 3.75 -0.56 -4.30
N GLY A 22 4.99 -0.46 -4.77
CA GLY A 22 6.18 -0.40 -3.92
C GLY A 22 6.20 0.81 -2.99
N VAL A 23 5.91 2.01 -3.52
CA VAL A 23 5.84 3.25 -2.72
C VAL A 23 4.72 3.17 -1.69
N SER A 24 3.52 2.77 -2.09
CA SER A 24 2.36 2.63 -1.18
C SER A 24 2.64 1.60 -0.08
N THR A 25 3.22 0.46 -0.44
CA THR A 25 3.61 -0.57 0.53
C THR A 25 4.67 -0.03 1.50
N GLY A 26 5.68 0.71 1.01
CA GLY A 26 6.71 1.31 1.86
C GLY A 26 6.17 2.36 2.84
N ILE A 27 5.24 3.21 2.42
CA ILE A 27 4.60 4.20 3.30
C ILE A 27 3.73 3.50 4.35
N PHE A 28 2.91 2.53 3.93
CA PHE A 28 2.11 1.74 4.86
C PHE A 28 3.00 1.02 5.87
N ALA A 29 4.10 0.45 5.38
CA ALA A 29 5.06 -0.24 6.20
C ALA A 29 5.59 0.70 7.32
N LEU A 30 6.12 1.86 6.95
CA LEU A 30 6.63 2.85 7.91
C LEU A 30 5.57 3.27 8.93
N TYR A 31 4.32 3.46 8.49
CA TYR A 31 3.22 3.75 9.41
C TYR A 31 3.03 2.64 10.44
N VAL A 32 2.97 1.38 10.00
CA VAL A 32 2.79 0.25 10.92
C VAL A 32 3.95 0.21 11.93
N GLN A 33 5.18 0.40 11.47
CA GLN A 33 6.37 0.43 12.32
C GLN A 33 6.30 1.49 13.42
N PHE A 34 5.81 2.69 13.12
CA PHE A 34 5.69 3.78 14.09
C PHE A 34 4.32 3.86 14.77
N SER A 35 3.40 2.94 14.47
CA SER A 35 2.07 2.93 15.09
C SER A 35 2.19 2.52 16.55
N PRO A 36 1.72 3.35 17.51
CA PRO A 36 1.79 3.05 18.93
C PRO A 36 0.93 1.84 19.33
N LYS A 37 -0.01 1.41 18.47
CA LYS A 37 -0.87 0.24 18.72
C LYS A 37 -0.28 -1.09 18.19
N MET A 38 0.53 -1.06 17.13
CA MET A 38 1.03 -2.28 16.47
C MET A 38 2.52 -2.55 16.72
N GLY A 39 3.35 -1.50 16.74
CA GLY A 39 4.80 -1.64 16.78
C GLY A 39 5.37 -2.34 15.53
N ASN A 40 6.60 -2.85 15.63
CA ASN A 40 7.27 -3.47 14.50
C ASN A 40 6.68 -4.85 14.19
N VAL A 41 5.98 -4.96 13.05
CA VAL A 41 5.29 -6.20 12.67
C VAL A 41 6.18 -7.15 11.87
N TRP A 42 7.24 -6.64 11.24
CA TRP A 42 8.14 -7.43 10.40
C TRP A 42 9.55 -7.59 10.98
N ILE A 43 9.98 -6.82 11.98
CA ILE A 43 11.14 -7.18 12.81
C ILE A 43 10.58 -7.62 14.15
N ARG A 44 10.71 -8.91 14.44
CA ARG A 44 10.21 -9.55 15.66
C ARG A 44 11.35 -10.30 16.33
N LYS A 45 11.24 -10.51 17.63
CA LYS A 45 12.11 -11.44 18.35
C LYS A 45 11.64 -12.87 18.06
N ASP A 46 12.57 -13.76 17.73
CA ASP A 46 12.30 -15.20 17.68
C ASP A 46 12.41 -15.85 19.09
N ASP A 47 12.28 -17.16 19.16
CA ASP A 47 12.32 -17.93 20.41
C ASP A 47 13.70 -17.86 21.10
N GLU A 48 14.75 -17.46 20.37
CA GLU A 48 16.12 -17.28 20.86
C GLU A 48 16.40 -15.82 21.26
N GLY A 49 15.46 -14.90 20.99
CA GLY A 49 15.61 -13.47 21.28
C GLY A 49 16.36 -12.70 20.19
N GLU A 50 16.56 -13.29 19.03
CA GLU A 50 17.21 -12.65 17.87
C GLU A 50 16.18 -11.86 17.04
N ASP A 51 16.62 -10.74 16.48
CA ASP A 51 15.76 -9.94 15.60
C ASP A 51 15.63 -10.58 14.22
N VAL A 52 14.46 -11.13 13.92
CA VAL A 52 14.16 -11.79 12.65
C VAL A 52 13.25 -10.95 11.76
N PHE A 53 13.58 -10.93 10.46
CA PHE A 53 12.78 -10.26 9.44
C PHE A 53 11.65 -11.19 8.92
N VAL A 54 10.40 -10.83 9.22
CA VAL A 54 9.19 -11.60 8.93
C VAL A 54 8.24 -10.77 8.05
N PRO A 55 8.53 -10.62 6.74
CA PRO A 55 7.72 -9.80 5.84
C PRO A 55 6.30 -10.35 5.65
N LYS A 56 6.09 -11.65 5.90
CA LYS A 56 4.77 -12.31 5.85
C LYS A 56 3.74 -11.63 6.75
N ASN A 57 4.15 -11.08 7.89
CA ASN A 57 3.23 -10.39 8.80
C ASN A 57 2.68 -9.10 8.20
N LEU A 58 3.52 -8.35 7.47
CA LEU A 58 3.08 -7.15 6.75
C LEU A 58 2.12 -7.52 5.63
N LEU A 59 2.43 -8.58 4.87
CA LEU A 59 1.54 -9.08 3.82
C LEU A 59 0.19 -9.52 4.40
N ASN A 60 0.20 -10.26 5.51
CA ASN A 60 -1.03 -10.66 6.20
C ASN A 60 -1.84 -9.43 6.61
N LEU A 61 -1.22 -8.40 7.19
CA LEU A 61 -1.93 -7.16 7.56
C LEU A 61 -2.56 -6.43 6.37
N MET A 62 -1.96 -6.52 5.18
CA MET A 62 -2.55 -5.94 3.97
C MET A 62 -3.72 -6.78 3.42
N VAL A 63 -3.71 -8.10 3.63
CA VAL A 63 -4.73 -9.01 3.08
C VAL A 63 -5.88 -9.28 4.05
N GLU A 64 -5.61 -9.30 5.35
CA GLU A 64 -6.57 -9.62 6.41
C GLU A 64 -7.83 -8.72 6.42
N PRO A 65 -7.78 -7.41 6.07
CA PRO A 65 -8.99 -6.60 5.94
C PRO A 65 -10.00 -7.11 4.89
N PHE A 66 -9.56 -7.91 3.92
CA PHE A 66 -10.42 -8.48 2.89
C PHE A 66 -11.12 -9.77 3.34
N THR A 67 -10.61 -10.44 4.38
CA THR A 67 -11.14 -11.71 4.88
C THR A 67 -11.80 -11.57 6.26
N ASN A 68 -11.34 -10.64 7.08
CA ASN A 68 -11.73 -10.48 8.48
C ASN A 68 -12.44 -9.13 8.74
N LYS A 69 -13.72 -9.20 9.09
CA LYS A 69 -14.57 -8.02 9.35
C LYS A 69 -14.15 -7.22 10.59
N GLN A 70 -13.38 -7.80 11.52
CA GLN A 70 -12.91 -7.11 12.72
C GLN A 70 -11.99 -5.93 12.41
N PHE A 71 -11.32 -5.95 11.26
CA PHE A 71 -10.50 -4.82 10.79
C PHE A 71 -11.34 -3.58 10.48
N TRP A 72 -12.64 -3.74 10.22
CA TRP A 72 -13.58 -2.65 9.95
C TRP A 72 -14.32 -2.14 11.19
N TYR A 73 -13.98 -2.66 12.38
CA TYR A 73 -14.55 -2.16 13.62
C TYR A 73 -14.01 -0.77 13.96
N PRO A 74 -14.81 0.09 14.62
CA PRO A 74 -14.43 1.49 14.87
C PRO A 74 -13.06 1.68 15.54
N GLN A 75 -12.61 0.71 16.33
CA GLN A 75 -11.32 0.75 17.03
C GLN A 75 -10.10 0.57 16.10
N ASN A 76 -10.30 -0.05 14.93
CA ASN A 76 -9.28 -0.43 13.95
C ASN A 76 -9.39 0.35 12.64
N LEU A 77 -10.41 1.23 12.52
CA LEU A 77 -10.65 2.03 11.33
C LEU A 77 -9.48 3.00 11.03
N ASP A 78 -8.72 3.42 12.03
CA ASP A 78 -7.54 4.27 11.88
C ASP A 78 -6.49 3.62 10.96
N MET A 79 -6.25 2.33 11.14
CA MET A 79 -5.30 1.56 10.34
C MET A 79 -5.77 1.41 8.88
N ASN A 80 -7.06 1.10 8.68
CA ASN A 80 -7.62 0.94 7.33
C ASN A 80 -7.72 2.27 6.59
N TRP A 81 -8.17 3.34 7.26
CA TRP A 81 -8.23 4.67 6.66
C TRP A 81 -6.85 5.17 6.26
N LEU A 82 -5.83 4.93 7.09
CA LEU A 82 -4.48 5.37 6.75
C LEU A 82 -3.89 4.54 5.60
N PHE A 83 -4.11 3.23 5.57
CA PHE A 83 -3.72 2.40 4.42
C PHE A 83 -4.40 2.86 3.12
N LEU A 84 -5.72 3.09 3.15
CA LEU A 84 -6.48 3.54 1.99
C LEU A 84 -6.06 4.94 1.54
N THR A 85 -5.87 5.87 2.47
CA THR A 85 -5.46 7.25 2.13
C THR A 85 -4.02 7.31 1.65
N ALA A 86 -3.09 6.56 2.26
CA ALA A 86 -1.70 6.47 1.79
C ALA A 86 -1.62 5.81 0.40
N SER A 87 -2.41 4.77 0.16
CA SER A 87 -2.51 4.12 -1.16
C SER A 87 -3.07 5.09 -2.21
N ALA A 88 -4.15 5.81 -1.88
CA ALA A 88 -4.75 6.80 -2.77
C ALA A 88 -3.81 7.99 -3.05
N LEU A 89 -3.09 8.49 -2.04
CA LEU A 89 -2.09 9.55 -2.21
C LEU A 89 -0.89 9.08 -3.03
N GLY A 90 -0.40 7.85 -2.81
CA GLY A 90 0.65 7.23 -3.61
C GLY A 90 0.25 7.08 -5.08
N LEU A 91 -0.97 6.60 -5.33
CA LEU A 91 -1.57 6.53 -6.67
C LEU A 91 -1.67 7.92 -7.31
N TYR A 92 -2.21 8.91 -6.61
CA TYR A 92 -2.39 10.27 -7.13
C TYR A 92 -1.06 10.95 -7.48
N THR A 93 -0.09 10.88 -6.57
CA THR A 93 1.25 11.48 -6.77
C THR A 93 2.04 10.75 -7.85
N GLY A 94 1.98 9.41 -7.88
CA GLY A 94 2.57 8.59 -8.93
C GLY A 94 1.97 8.89 -10.30
N ALA A 95 0.65 8.89 -10.42
CA ALA A 95 -0.05 9.23 -11.67
C ALA A 95 0.30 10.64 -12.16
N LYS A 96 0.39 11.63 -11.27
CA LYS A 96 0.80 13.00 -11.61
C LYS A 96 2.25 13.08 -12.09
N ALA A 97 3.17 12.34 -11.46
CA ALA A 97 4.57 12.29 -11.88
C ALA A 97 4.72 11.67 -13.28
N VAL A 98 3.97 10.60 -13.57
CA VAL A 98 3.89 9.98 -14.89
C VAL A 98 3.36 10.95 -15.93
N LYS A 99 2.23 11.62 -15.65
CA LYS A 99 1.65 12.63 -16.54
C LYS A 99 2.64 13.73 -16.92
N ASN A 100 3.43 14.20 -15.94
CA ASN A 100 4.45 15.22 -16.16
C ASN A 100 5.67 14.73 -16.96
N ASN A 101 5.99 13.44 -16.92
CA ASN A 101 7.05 12.84 -17.74
C ASN A 101 6.61 12.54 -19.17
N ILE A 102 5.33 12.18 -19.39
CA ILE A 102 4.78 11.92 -20.73
C ILE A 102 4.49 13.24 -21.49
N SER A 103 4.25 14.34 -20.77
CA SER A 103 3.98 15.66 -21.35
C SER A 103 5.25 16.46 -21.73
N LYS A 104 6.45 15.90 -21.55
CA LYS A 104 7.72 16.47 -22.02
C LYS A 104 8.18 15.76 -23.28
#